data_AF-A0A059SVB0-F1
#
_entry.id   AF-A0A059SVB0-F1
#
_cell.length_a   1.000
_cell.length_b   1.000
_cell.length_c   1.000
_cell.angle_alpha   90.00
_cell.angle_beta   90.00
_cell.angle_gamma   90.00
#
_symmetry.space_group_name_H-M   'P 1'
#
loop_
_entity.id
_entity.type
_entity.pdbx_description
1 polymer ?
#
loop_
_entity_poly.entity_id
_entity_poly.type
_entity_poly.pdbx_seq_one_letter_code
_entity_poly.pdbx_strand_id
1 'polypeptide(L)'
;MAAITIFPLSYSIKFRRSSPCNPKDVTACKSVIKSVTGMTKVPVPVPEPIVRRSGNYKPCMWDNDFLQSLKTEYTGEAINARASEMKEEVRMIFNNVVEPLNQLELIDQLQRLGLDYHFRDEINHTLKNVHNGQKSETWEKDLHATALEFRLLRQHGHYISPEGFKRFTENGSFNKGIRADVRGLLSLYEASYFSIEGESLMEEAWSFTSNILKECLENTIDLDLQMQVRHALELPLQWRIPRFDAKWYINLYQRSGDMIPAVLEFAKLDFNIRQALNQEELKDLSRWWSRLDMGEKLPFARDRLVTSFFWSLGITGEPHHRYCREVLTKIIEFVGVYDDVYDVYGTLDELELFTNVVKRWDTNAMKELPDYMKLCFLSLINMVNETTYDILKDHNIDTLPHQRKWFNDLFERYIVEARWYNSGYQPTLEEYLKNGFVSIGGPIGVLYSYICTEDPIKKEDLEFIEDLPDIVRLTCEIFRLTDDYGTSSAELKRGDVPSSIYCYMSDTGVTEEVSRKHMMNLIRKKWAQINKLRFSKEYNNPLSWSFVDIMLNIIRAAHFLYNTGDDGFGVEDVAVEATLVSLLVEPIPL
;
A
#
# COMPACT_ATOMS: atom_id res chain seq x y z
N MET A 1 11.39 -38.08 0.29
CA MET A 1 10.06 -38.69 0.58
C MET A 1 9.97 -39.00 2.07
N ALA A 2 9.25 -38.16 2.81
CA ALA A 2 8.68 -38.47 4.12
C ALA A 2 7.45 -37.54 4.25
N ALA A 3 6.27 -38.13 4.31
CA ALA A 3 4.99 -37.44 4.35
C ALA A 3 4.71 -36.95 5.78
N ILE A 4 4.35 -35.68 5.93
CA ILE A 4 3.78 -35.15 7.17
C ILE A 4 2.29 -34.93 6.93
N THR A 5 1.50 -35.81 7.54
CA THR A 5 0.05 -35.80 7.58
C THR A 5 -0.42 -34.73 8.58
N ILE A 6 -1.20 -33.74 8.13
CA ILE A 6 -1.83 -32.74 8.98
C ILE A 6 -3.20 -33.28 9.42
N PHE A 7 -3.40 -33.48 10.72
CA PHE A 7 -4.73 -33.67 11.34
C PHE A 7 -5.29 -32.31 11.75
N PRO A 8 -6.56 -31.97 11.44
CA PRO A 8 -7.22 -30.81 12.01
C PRO A 8 -7.85 -31.17 13.36
N LEU A 9 -7.41 -30.51 14.44
CA LEU A 9 -8.09 -30.51 15.74
C LEU A 9 -9.22 -29.47 15.71
N SER A 10 -10.46 -29.94 15.56
CA SER A 10 -11.66 -29.14 15.72
C SER A 10 -11.97 -28.92 17.22
N TYR A 11 -11.86 -27.69 17.71
CA TYR A 11 -12.46 -27.30 18.99
C TYR A 11 -13.83 -26.66 18.73
N SER A 12 -14.89 -27.37 19.13
CA SER A 12 -16.28 -26.92 19.03
C SER A 12 -16.75 -26.46 20.40
N ILE A 13 -16.94 -25.15 20.59
CA ILE A 13 -17.51 -24.58 21.82
C ILE A 13 -19.02 -24.42 21.62
N LYS A 14 -19.80 -25.25 22.30
CA LYS A 14 -21.27 -25.21 22.34
C LYS A 14 -21.75 -24.13 23.31
N PHE A 15 -22.34 -23.04 22.81
CA PHE A 15 -23.15 -22.14 23.64
C PHE A 15 -24.56 -22.73 23.86
N ARG A 16 -24.95 -22.88 25.13
CA ARG A 16 -26.31 -23.27 25.56
C ARG A 16 -27.29 -22.13 25.27
N ARG A 17 -28.31 -22.40 24.44
CA ARG A 17 -29.50 -21.54 24.31
C ARG A 17 -30.44 -21.77 25.49
N SER A 18 -30.85 -20.69 26.15
CA SER A 18 -31.96 -20.64 27.10
C SER A 18 -33.30 -20.56 26.34
N SER A 19 -34.27 -21.37 26.78
CA SER A 19 -35.62 -21.44 26.23
C SER A 19 -36.48 -20.22 26.60
N PRO A 20 -37.37 -19.73 25.73
CA PRO A 20 -38.42 -18.80 26.13
C PRO A 20 -39.69 -19.54 26.60
N CYS A 21 -40.27 -19.05 27.70
CA CYS A 21 -41.55 -19.46 28.27
C CYS A 21 -42.74 -18.98 27.40
N ASN A 22 -43.75 -19.85 27.25
CA ASN A 22 -45.09 -19.54 26.75
C ASN A 22 -45.85 -18.55 27.66
N PRO A 23 -46.63 -17.62 27.10
CA PRO A 23 -47.82 -17.10 27.76
C PRO A 23 -49.10 -17.76 27.21
N LYS A 24 -49.95 -18.18 28.15
CA LYS A 24 -51.28 -18.75 27.92
C LYS A 24 -52.30 -17.66 27.59
N ASP A 25 -53.30 -18.08 26.82
CA ASP A 25 -54.58 -17.42 26.56
C ASP A 25 -55.25 -16.82 27.79
N VAL A 26 -55.75 -15.59 27.66
CA VAL A 26 -56.96 -15.13 28.36
C VAL A 26 -57.79 -14.31 27.40
N THR A 27 -59.00 -14.81 27.13
CA THR A 27 -60.07 -14.15 26.38
C THR A 27 -60.92 -13.33 27.35
N ALA A 28 -61.19 -12.06 27.07
CA ALA A 28 -62.30 -11.34 27.69
C ALA A 28 -62.91 -10.30 26.73
N CYS A 29 -64.24 -10.30 26.69
CA CYS A 29 -65.10 -9.64 25.72
C CYS A 29 -65.45 -8.18 26.07
N LYS A 30 -65.61 -7.39 25.00
CA LYS A 30 -66.61 -6.31 24.77
C LYS A 30 -66.55 -5.01 25.62
N SER A 31 -66.38 -3.88 24.94
CA SER A 31 -67.49 -2.93 24.73
C SER A 31 -67.25 -2.04 23.52
N VAL A 32 -68.34 -1.74 22.82
CA VAL A 32 -68.42 -0.99 21.56
C VAL A 32 -68.77 0.45 21.88
N ILE A 33 -67.99 1.41 21.41
CA ILE A 33 -68.45 2.80 21.23
C ILE A 33 -68.08 3.20 19.81
N LYS A 34 -69.11 3.37 18.97
CA LYS A 34 -69.02 3.96 17.64
C LYS A 34 -68.85 5.48 17.79
N SER A 35 -67.74 6.02 17.29
CA SER A 35 -67.69 7.42 16.84
C SER A 35 -67.38 7.44 15.34
N VAL A 36 -68.30 8.02 14.59
CA VAL A 36 -68.21 8.21 13.14
C VAL A 36 -67.62 9.59 12.92
N THR A 37 -66.38 9.66 12.46
CA THR A 37 -65.82 10.86 11.82
C THR A 37 -65.14 10.43 10.53
N GLY A 38 -65.87 10.61 9.43
CA GLY A 38 -65.35 10.41 8.09
C GLY A 38 -64.38 11.53 7.74
N MET A 39 -63.10 11.19 7.65
CA MET A 39 -62.13 11.90 6.81
C MET A 39 -61.47 10.84 5.93
N THR A 40 -61.78 10.87 4.64
CA THR A 40 -61.06 10.15 3.60
C THR A 40 -59.60 10.63 3.59
N LYS A 41 -58.75 9.95 4.36
CA LYS A 41 -57.30 10.01 4.17
C LYS A 41 -56.99 9.27 2.88
N VAL A 42 -56.55 10.00 1.86
CA VAL A 42 -55.81 9.41 0.75
C VAL A 42 -54.65 8.61 1.38
N PRO A 43 -54.48 7.31 1.07
CA PRO A 43 -53.33 6.57 1.56
C PRO A 43 -52.09 7.26 1.00
N VAL A 44 -51.29 7.88 1.88
CA VAL A 44 -49.91 8.19 1.55
C VAL A 44 -49.28 6.85 1.18
N PRO A 45 -48.67 6.71 -0.01
CA PRO A 45 -47.97 5.48 -0.35
C PRO A 45 -46.99 5.20 0.78
N VAL A 46 -47.12 4.04 1.41
CA VAL A 46 -46.07 3.56 2.31
C VAL A 46 -44.82 3.50 1.43
N PRO A 47 -43.73 4.23 1.75
CA PRO A 47 -42.51 4.14 0.97
C PRO A 47 -42.16 2.66 0.86
N GLU A 48 -41.99 2.16 -0.36
CA GLU A 48 -41.49 0.81 -0.53
C GLU A 48 -40.18 0.68 0.24
N PRO A 49 -39.98 -0.41 1.00
CA PRO A 49 -38.76 -0.57 1.77
C PRO A 49 -37.57 -0.52 0.82
N ILE A 50 -36.66 0.44 1.05
CA ILE A 50 -35.42 0.57 0.27
C ILE A 50 -34.63 -0.71 0.45
N VAL A 51 -34.49 -1.50 -0.62
CA VAL A 51 -33.68 -2.70 -0.64
C VAL A 51 -32.22 -2.28 -0.86
N ARG A 52 -31.38 -2.44 0.17
CA ARG A 52 -29.96 -2.10 0.10
C ARG A 52 -29.11 -3.34 -0.20
N ARG A 53 -28.05 -3.16 -0.98
CA ARG A 53 -27.05 -4.20 -1.20
C ARG A 53 -26.11 -4.28 0.01
N SER A 54 -25.40 -5.39 0.12
CA SER A 54 -24.36 -5.61 1.11
C SER A 54 -23.18 -6.27 0.44
N GLY A 55 -21.97 -5.85 0.79
CA GLY A 55 -20.75 -6.50 0.34
C GLY A 55 -20.46 -7.83 1.02
N ASN A 56 -21.26 -8.20 2.04
CA ASN A 56 -21.06 -9.40 2.86
C ASN A 56 -19.64 -9.46 3.47
N TYR A 57 -19.15 -8.31 3.93
CA TYR A 57 -17.83 -8.20 4.53
C TYR A 57 -17.73 -9.03 5.82
N LYS A 58 -16.54 -9.60 6.04
CA LYS A 58 -16.22 -10.23 7.31
C LYS A 58 -16.02 -9.13 8.37
N PRO A 59 -16.42 -9.37 9.63
CA PRO A 59 -16.07 -8.50 10.75
C PRO A 59 -14.56 -8.33 10.87
N CYS A 60 -14.12 -7.21 11.44
CA CYS A 60 -12.71 -6.98 11.76
C CYS A 60 -12.17 -8.14 12.61
N MET A 61 -11.04 -8.72 12.19
CA MET A 61 -10.36 -9.78 12.94
C MET A 61 -9.67 -9.25 14.20
N TRP A 62 -9.33 -7.96 14.21
CA TRP A 62 -8.58 -7.34 15.27
C TRP A 62 -9.52 -6.76 16.30
N ASP A 63 -9.69 -7.50 17.39
CA ASP A 63 -10.46 -7.03 18.53
C ASP A 63 -9.75 -5.85 19.23
N ASN A 64 -10.52 -4.82 19.62
CA ASN A 64 -9.95 -3.64 20.28
C ASN A 64 -9.30 -4.00 21.62
N ASP A 65 -9.88 -4.92 22.42
CA ASP A 65 -9.25 -5.33 23.68
C ASP A 65 -7.93 -6.06 23.42
N PHE A 66 -7.85 -6.88 22.37
CA PHE A 66 -6.59 -7.46 21.92
C PHE A 66 -5.55 -6.39 21.56
N LEU A 67 -5.90 -5.41 20.72
CA LEU A 67 -4.99 -4.32 20.34
C LEU A 67 -4.51 -3.51 21.55
N GLN A 68 -5.41 -3.17 22.47
CA GLN A 68 -5.06 -2.49 23.72
C GLN A 68 -4.18 -3.35 24.65
N SER A 69 -4.31 -4.68 24.57
CA SER A 69 -3.55 -5.62 25.40
C SER A 69 -2.11 -5.86 24.91
N LEU A 70 -1.74 -5.42 23.70
CA LEU A 70 -0.40 -5.60 23.14
C LEU A 70 0.65 -5.06 24.12
N LYS A 71 1.66 -5.89 24.43
CA LYS A 71 2.77 -5.55 25.31
C LYS A 71 4.08 -5.84 24.62
N THR A 72 5.09 -5.07 24.97
CA THR A 72 6.42 -5.18 24.41
C THR A 72 7.45 -4.91 25.50
N GLU A 73 8.52 -5.71 25.49
CA GLU A 73 9.66 -5.54 26.39
C GLU A 73 10.74 -4.64 25.77
N TYR A 74 10.53 -4.19 24.53
CA TYR A 74 11.48 -3.41 23.74
C TYR A 74 11.29 -1.90 23.90
N THR A 75 10.57 -1.49 24.95
CA THR A 75 10.46 -0.10 25.40
C THR A 75 11.31 0.07 26.65
N GLY A 76 12.48 0.72 26.55
CA GLY A 76 13.30 0.98 27.72
C GLY A 76 14.68 1.55 27.41
N GLU A 77 15.25 2.25 28.38
CA GLU A 77 16.57 2.89 28.26
C GLU A 77 17.68 1.88 27.94
N ALA A 78 17.66 0.70 28.56
CA ALA A 78 18.68 -0.33 28.33
C ALA A 78 18.69 -0.86 26.89
N ILE A 79 17.52 -1.14 26.33
CA ILE A 79 17.37 -1.60 24.93
C ILE A 79 17.78 -0.48 23.96
N ASN A 80 17.36 0.76 24.21
CA ASN A 80 17.75 1.90 23.39
C ASN A 80 19.26 2.18 23.46
N ALA A 81 19.88 2.01 24.63
CA ALA A 81 21.32 2.17 24.81
C ALA A 81 22.09 1.10 24.03
N ARG A 82 21.66 -0.17 24.10
CA ARG A 82 22.28 -1.25 23.33
C ARG A 82 22.12 -1.04 21.82
N ALA A 83 20.94 -0.64 21.35
CA ALA A 83 20.72 -0.32 19.94
C ALA A 83 21.61 0.86 19.48
N SER A 84 21.82 1.87 20.32
CA SER A 84 22.72 3.00 20.02
C SER A 84 24.18 2.57 19.94
N GLU A 85 24.61 1.67 20.82
CA GLU A 85 25.96 1.06 20.77
C GLU A 85 26.17 0.29 19.46
N MET A 86 25.21 -0.57 19.09
CA MET A 86 25.28 -1.34 17.85
C MET A 86 25.22 -0.44 16.61
N LYS A 87 24.43 0.64 16.64
CA LYS A 87 24.41 1.64 15.57
C LYS A 87 25.80 2.25 15.34
N GLU A 88 26.52 2.61 16.42
CA GLU A 88 27.86 3.17 16.30
C GLU A 88 28.89 2.13 15.84
N GLU A 89 28.77 0.88 16.30
CA GLU A 89 29.62 -0.21 15.83
C GLU A 89 29.45 -0.47 14.32
N VAL A 90 28.20 -0.52 13.84
CA VAL A 90 27.90 -0.66 12.41
C VAL A 90 28.43 0.54 11.62
N ARG A 91 28.34 1.76 12.14
CA ARG A 91 28.94 2.96 11.52
C ARG A 91 30.46 2.83 11.39
N MET A 92 31.15 2.37 12.44
CA MET A 92 32.59 2.13 12.40
C MET A 92 32.96 1.08 11.36
N ILE A 93 32.19 -0.02 11.28
CA ILE A 93 32.38 -1.07 10.26
C ILE A 93 32.24 -0.46 8.87
N PHE A 94 31.14 0.27 8.62
CA PHE A 94 30.87 0.90 7.34
C PHE A 94 32.04 1.79 6.88
N ASN A 95 32.56 2.64 7.77
CA ASN A 95 33.67 3.56 7.48
C ASN A 95 35.00 2.85 7.23
N ASN A 96 35.16 1.60 7.70
CA ASN A 96 36.38 0.81 7.53
C ASN A 96 36.35 -0.07 6.27
N VAL A 97 35.21 -0.21 5.59
CA VAL A 97 35.13 -0.95 4.33
C VAL A 97 35.78 -0.13 3.21
N VAL A 98 36.86 -0.66 2.63
CA VAL A 98 37.63 0.02 1.57
C VAL A 98 37.23 -0.44 0.16
N GLU A 99 36.98 -1.74 -0.02
CA GLU A 99 36.66 -2.29 -1.34
C GLU A 99 35.27 -1.83 -1.78
N PRO A 100 35.12 -1.18 -2.96
CA PRO A 100 33.84 -0.60 -3.38
C PRO A 100 32.69 -1.59 -3.45
N LEU A 101 32.96 -2.88 -3.73
CA LEU A 101 31.91 -3.88 -3.92
C LEU A 101 31.31 -4.21 -2.56
N ASN A 102 32.17 -4.44 -1.58
CA ASN A 102 31.78 -4.69 -0.21
C ASN A 102 31.04 -3.49 0.37
N GLN A 103 31.38 -2.26 -0.02
CA GLN A 103 30.62 -1.07 0.36
C GLN A 103 29.19 -1.10 -0.20
N LEU A 104 29.03 -1.40 -1.50
CA LEU A 104 27.71 -1.53 -2.12
C LEU A 104 26.90 -2.69 -1.54
N GLU A 105 27.53 -3.83 -1.27
CA GLU A 105 26.90 -4.99 -0.64
C GLU A 105 26.43 -4.65 0.78
N LEU A 106 27.24 -3.93 1.56
CA LEU A 106 26.84 -3.48 2.90
C LEU A 106 25.67 -2.50 2.82
N ILE A 107 25.65 -1.57 1.87
CA ILE A 107 24.51 -0.67 1.63
C ILE A 107 23.24 -1.49 1.34
N ASP A 108 23.33 -2.46 0.41
CA ASP A 108 22.19 -3.31 0.06
C ASP A 108 21.68 -4.11 1.25
N GLN A 109 22.59 -4.69 2.04
CA GLN A 109 22.25 -5.41 3.27
C GLN A 109 21.53 -4.50 4.26
N LEU A 110 22.06 -3.29 4.53
CA LEU A 110 21.44 -2.35 5.46
C LEU A 110 20.04 -1.92 5.01
N GLN A 111 19.84 -1.70 3.70
CA GLN A 111 18.51 -1.40 3.15
C GLN A 111 17.53 -2.56 3.34
N ARG A 112 17.95 -3.78 2.98
CA ARG A 112 17.10 -4.97 3.08
C ARG A 112 16.81 -5.39 4.52
N LEU A 113 17.69 -5.04 5.46
CA LEU A 113 17.49 -5.20 6.91
C LEU A 113 16.61 -4.10 7.52
N GLY A 114 16.28 -3.05 6.75
CA GLY A 114 15.50 -1.90 7.22
C GLY A 114 16.27 -0.98 8.17
N LEU A 115 17.59 -0.86 8.01
CA LEU A 115 18.50 -0.07 8.84
C LEU A 115 19.06 1.18 8.14
N ASP A 116 18.86 1.31 6.84
CA ASP A 116 19.47 2.34 5.99
C ASP A 116 19.16 3.77 6.43
N TYR A 117 17.97 4.03 6.98
CA TYR A 117 17.58 5.34 7.50
C TYR A 117 18.50 5.84 8.63
N HIS A 118 19.25 4.96 9.30
CA HIS A 118 20.24 5.34 10.31
C HIS A 118 21.59 5.81 9.73
N PHE A 119 21.86 5.49 8.46
CA PHE A 119 23.16 5.64 7.79
C PHE A 119 23.05 6.44 6.49
N ARG A 120 22.05 7.32 6.37
CA ARG A 120 21.78 8.08 5.14
C ARG A 120 22.99 8.87 4.66
N ASP A 121 23.75 9.48 5.57
CA ASP A 121 24.90 10.30 5.21
C ASP A 121 26.04 9.44 4.67
N GLU A 122 26.33 8.32 5.32
CA GLU A 122 27.33 7.34 4.92
C GLU A 122 26.98 6.72 3.56
N ILE A 123 25.72 6.29 3.38
CA ILE A 123 25.21 5.74 2.11
C ILE A 123 25.35 6.77 0.99
N ASN A 124 24.86 8.01 1.21
CA ASN A 124 24.91 9.06 0.20
C ASN A 124 26.34 9.43 -0.18
N HIS A 125 27.26 9.48 0.80
CA HIS A 125 28.67 9.76 0.54
C HIS A 125 29.32 8.66 -0.31
N THR A 126 29.11 7.40 0.07
CA THR A 126 29.65 6.25 -0.66
C THR A 126 29.11 6.18 -2.08
N LEU A 127 27.81 6.33 -2.29
CA LEU A 127 27.21 6.28 -3.63
C LEU A 127 27.69 7.43 -4.53
N LYS A 128 27.89 8.63 -3.97
CA LYS A 128 28.52 9.74 -4.71
C LYS A 128 29.95 9.42 -5.11
N ASN A 129 30.74 8.78 -4.25
CA ASN A 129 32.11 8.40 -4.56
C ASN A 129 32.15 7.32 -5.64
N VAL A 130 31.29 6.29 -5.54
CA VAL A 130 31.15 5.24 -6.55
C VAL A 130 30.72 5.83 -7.90
N HIS A 131 29.75 6.76 -7.90
CA HIS A 131 29.26 7.39 -9.11
C HIS A 131 30.35 8.20 -9.86
N ASN A 132 31.24 8.85 -9.12
CA ASN A 132 32.31 9.69 -9.67
C ASN A 132 33.65 8.93 -9.89
N GLY A 133 33.75 7.70 -9.39
CA GLY A 133 34.98 6.91 -9.39
C GLY A 133 35.29 6.25 -10.74
N GLN A 134 36.56 5.91 -10.95
CA GLN A 134 36.97 5.03 -12.05
C GLN A 134 36.76 3.56 -11.65
N LYS A 135 36.25 2.76 -12.57
CA LYS A 135 36.00 1.33 -12.35
C LYS A 135 37.26 0.52 -12.63
N SER A 136 37.53 -0.49 -11.80
CA SER A 136 38.59 -1.44 -12.07
C SER A 136 38.18 -2.40 -13.19
N GLU A 137 39.15 -2.96 -13.92
CA GLU A 137 38.87 -3.91 -15.01
C GLU A 137 38.19 -5.21 -14.50
N THR A 138 38.45 -5.59 -13.26
CA THR A 138 37.84 -6.77 -12.61
C THR A 138 36.38 -6.51 -12.24
N TRP A 139 36.07 -5.35 -11.65
CA TRP A 139 34.68 -4.90 -11.40
C TRP A 139 33.84 -4.94 -12.66
N GLU A 140 34.43 -4.42 -13.71
CA GLU A 140 33.83 -4.28 -15.01
C GLU A 140 33.53 -5.63 -15.69
N LYS A 141 34.07 -6.75 -15.22
CA LYS A 141 33.76 -8.09 -15.74
C LYS A 141 32.75 -8.84 -14.85
N ASP A 142 32.41 -8.30 -13.69
CA ASP A 142 31.48 -8.91 -12.74
C ASP A 142 30.05 -8.41 -12.97
N LEU A 143 29.14 -9.35 -13.26
CA LEU A 143 27.74 -9.04 -13.53
C LEU A 143 27.00 -8.57 -12.26
N HIS A 144 27.29 -9.19 -11.12
CA HIS A 144 26.71 -8.80 -9.83
C HIS A 144 27.12 -7.38 -9.47
N ALA A 145 28.41 -7.07 -9.54
CA ALA A 145 28.94 -5.73 -9.21
C ALA A 145 28.33 -4.66 -10.13
N THR A 146 28.32 -4.90 -11.45
CA THR A 146 27.75 -3.95 -12.43
C THR A 146 26.25 -3.72 -12.18
N ALA A 147 25.50 -4.78 -11.90
CA ALA A 147 24.06 -4.68 -11.67
C ALA A 147 23.71 -4.03 -10.33
N LEU A 148 24.46 -4.37 -9.26
CA LEU A 148 24.29 -3.79 -7.94
C LEU A 148 24.59 -2.28 -7.95
N GLU A 149 25.68 -1.88 -8.58
CA GLU A 149 26.03 -0.47 -8.79
C GLU A 149 24.93 0.27 -9.54
N PHE A 150 24.49 -0.28 -10.68
CA PHE A 150 23.43 0.33 -11.48
C PHE A 150 22.17 0.55 -10.66
N ARG A 151 21.72 -0.50 -9.96
CA ARG A 151 20.52 -0.45 -9.12
C ARG A 151 20.62 0.59 -8.03
N LEU A 152 21.66 0.53 -7.18
CA LEU A 152 21.80 1.42 -6.04
C LEU A 152 21.96 2.88 -6.48
N LEU A 153 22.73 3.16 -7.53
CA LEU A 153 22.85 4.51 -8.07
C LEU A 153 21.50 5.04 -8.57
N ARG A 154 20.76 4.26 -9.37
CA ARG A 154 19.43 4.69 -9.88
C ARG A 154 18.41 4.86 -8.74
N GLN A 155 18.43 3.98 -7.75
CA GLN A 155 17.57 4.06 -6.57
C GLN A 155 17.76 5.38 -5.80
N HIS A 156 19.02 5.81 -5.65
CA HIS A 156 19.42 7.02 -4.92
C HIS A 156 19.53 8.28 -5.79
N GLY A 157 19.01 8.26 -7.02
CA GLY A 157 18.93 9.45 -7.87
C GLY A 157 20.21 9.82 -8.60
N HIS A 158 21.18 8.90 -8.66
CA HIS A 158 22.33 9.02 -9.54
C HIS A 158 22.02 8.35 -10.89
N TYR A 159 21.93 9.18 -11.94
CA TYR A 159 21.75 8.65 -13.29
C TYR A 159 23.02 7.91 -13.74
N ILE A 160 22.85 6.65 -14.14
CA ILE A 160 23.91 5.85 -14.76
C ILE A 160 23.38 5.12 -15.98
N SER A 161 24.11 5.19 -17.08
CA SER A 161 23.71 4.59 -18.36
C SER A 161 23.75 3.05 -18.31
N PRO A 162 22.79 2.34 -18.93
CA PRO A 162 22.78 0.88 -18.99
C PRO A 162 23.85 0.32 -19.93
N GLU A 163 24.55 1.16 -20.68
CA GLU A 163 25.61 0.80 -21.63
C GLU A 163 26.71 -0.10 -21.02
N GLY A 164 26.92 -0.01 -19.71
CA GLY A 164 27.81 -0.90 -18.97
C GLY A 164 27.48 -2.38 -19.17
N PHE A 165 26.21 -2.74 -19.42
CA PHE A 165 25.78 -4.12 -19.61
C PHE A 165 26.08 -4.70 -21.00
N LYS A 166 26.43 -3.87 -22.01
CA LYS A 166 26.71 -4.37 -23.38
C LYS A 166 27.83 -5.40 -23.44
N ARG A 167 28.77 -5.36 -22.50
CA ARG A 167 29.84 -6.34 -22.35
C ARG A 167 29.36 -7.77 -22.04
N PHE A 168 28.14 -7.90 -21.49
CA PHE A 168 27.51 -9.19 -21.22
C PHE A 168 26.60 -9.65 -22.36
N THR A 169 26.61 -8.94 -23.50
CA THR A 169 25.82 -9.25 -24.68
C THR A 169 26.69 -9.79 -25.81
N GLU A 170 26.11 -10.68 -26.63
CA GLU A 170 26.67 -11.16 -27.89
C GLU A 170 25.61 -10.99 -28.97
N ASN A 171 25.97 -10.40 -30.11
CA ASN A 171 25.04 -10.12 -31.23
C ASN A 171 23.77 -9.35 -30.84
N GLY A 172 23.86 -8.50 -29.80
CA GLY A 172 22.73 -7.68 -29.33
C GLY A 172 21.76 -8.40 -28.39
N SER A 173 22.15 -9.53 -27.79
CA SER A 173 21.38 -10.20 -26.73
C SER A 173 22.29 -10.70 -25.61
N PHE A 174 21.79 -10.79 -24.38
CA PHE A 174 22.57 -11.29 -23.24
C PHE A 174 23.11 -12.71 -23.49
N ASN A 175 24.39 -12.88 -23.22
CA ASN A 175 25.12 -14.11 -23.50
C ASN A 175 24.62 -15.26 -22.60
N LYS A 176 24.30 -16.42 -23.19
CA LYS A 176 23.94 -17.62 -22.42
C LYS A 176 25.06 -18.13 -21.52
N GLY A 177 26.31 -17.73 -21.75
CA GLY A 177 27.46 -18.05 -20.89
C GLY A 177 27.33 -17.52 -19.46
N ILE A 178 26.56 -16.45 -19.23
CA ILE A 178 26.31 -15.91 -17.87
C ILE A 178 25.23 -16.70 -17.11
N ARG A 179 24.64 -17.75 -17.72
CA ARG A 179 23.62 -18.61 -17.07
C ARG A 179 24.11 -19.27 -15.79
N ALA A 180 25.41 -19.53 -15.67
CA ALA A 180 25.98 -20.15 -14.49
C ALA A 180 26.06 -19.20 -13.29
N ASP A 181 26.08 -17.87 -13.51
CA ASP A 181 26.14 -16.86 -12.46
C ASP A 181 24.73 -16.45 -12.02
N VAL A 182 24.09 -17.31 -11.22
CA VAL A 182 22.72 -17.08 -10.73
C VAL A 182 22.65 -15.81 -9.85
N ARG A 183 23.72 -15.49 -9.10
CA ARG A 183 23.80 -14.28 -8.27
C ARG A 183 23.83 -13.02 -9.15
N GLY A 184 24.68 -13.00 -10.19
CA GLY A 184 24.71 -11.91 -11.15
C GLY A 184 23.40 -11.76 -11.92
N LEU A 185 22.77 -12.86 -12.32
CA LEU A 185 21.45 -12.85 -12.99
C LEU A 185 20.36 -12.27 -12.09
N LEU A 186 20.30 -12.67 -10.83
CA LEU A 186 19.36 -12.12 -9.85
C LEU A 186 19.58 -10.60 -9.68
N SER A 187 20.84 -10.18 -9.63
CA SER A 187 21.19 -8.77 -9.49
C SER A 187 20.79 -7.95 -10.72
N LEU A 188 21.01 -8.50 -11.92
CA LEU A 188 20.58 -7.89 -13.18
C LEU A 188 19.05 -7.84 -13.31
N TYR A 189 18.36 -8.89 -12.85
CA TYR A 189 16.90 -8.89 -12.78
C TYR A 189 16.40 -7.74 -11.92
N GLU A 190 16.92 -7.58 -10.70
CA GLU A 190 16.53 -6.49 -9.81
C GLU A 190 16.88 -5.11 -10.38
N ALA A 191 18.05 -4.98 -11.00
CA ALA A 191 18.47 -3.76 -11.69
C ALA A 191 17.55 -3.39 -12.86
N SER A 192 16.98 -4.38 -13.56
CA SER A 192 16.11 -4.14 -14.72
C SER A 192 14.80 -3.41 -14.37
N TYR A 193 14.34 -3.48 -13.11
CA TYR A 193 13.16 -2.73 -12.65
C TYR A 193 13.42 -1.23 -12.41
N PHE A 194 14.68 -0.80 -12.47
CA PHE A 194 15.08 0.60 -12.45
C PHE A 194 15.26 1.19 -13.86
N SER A 195 14.86 0.44 -14.91
CA SER A 195 14.88 0.93 -16.28
C SER A 195 14.08 2.22 -16.44
N ILE A 196 14.53 3.10 -17.32
CA ILE A 196 13.74 4.23 -17.80
C ILE A 196 13.17 3.95 -19.18
N GLU A 197 12.02 4.55 -19.49
CA GLU A 197 11.36 4.37 -20.79
C GLU A 197 12.31 4.71 -21.96
N GLY A 198 12.48 3.73 -22.87
CA GLY A 198 13.37 3.83 -24.04
C GLY A 198 14.65 3.02 -23.92
N GLU A 199 14.98 2.48 -22.74
CA GLU A 199 16.18 1.64 -22.54
C GLU A 199 15.94 0.18 -23.00
N SER A 200 16.01 -0.07 -24.30
CA SER A 200 15.80 -1.41 -24.89
C SER A 200 16.72 -2.49 -24.32
N LEU A 201 17.95 -2.12 -23.92
CA LEU A 201 18.90 -3.03 -23.28
C LEU A 201 18.39 -3.53 -21.92
N MET A 202 17.72 -2.68 -21.13
CA MET A 202 17.17 -3.07 -19.83
C MET A 202 15.87 -3.87 -19.97
N GLU A 203 15.07 -3.59 -21.03
CA GLU A 203 13.93 -4.43 -21.40
C GLU A 203 14.37 -5.86 -21.78
N GLU A 204 15.45 -5.96 -22.54
CA GLU A 204 16.04 -7.26 -22.90
C GLU A 204 16.65 -7.96 -21.68
N ALA A 205 17.32 -7.22 -20.78
CA ALA A 205 17.85 -7.74 -19.52
C ALA A 205 16.75 -8.35 -18.64
N TRP A 206 15.63 -7.64 -18.48
CA TRP A 206 14.47 -8.15 -17.76
C TRP A 206 13.93 -9.43 -18.40
N SER A 207 13.72 -9.42 -19.71
CA SER A 207 13.15 -10.59 -20.40
C SER A 207 14.06 -11.80 -20.32
N PHE A 208 15.37 -11.59 -20.47
CA PHE A 208 16.38 -12.64 -20.41
C PHE A 208 16.47 -13.24 -19.00
N THR A 209 16.66 -12.40 -17.99
CA THR A 209 16.81 -12.84 -16.60
C THR A 209 15.54 -13.46 -16.05
N SER A 210 14.35 -12.91 -16.36
CA SER A 210 13.07 -13.47 -15.93
C SER A 210 12.87 -14.91 -16.40
N ASN A 211 13.29 -15.23 -17.62
CA ASN A 211 13.16 -16.58 -18.17
C ASN A 211 14.18 -17.53 -17.53
N ILE A 212 15.44 -17.11 -17.43
CA ILE A 212 16.51 -17.97 -16.90
C ILE A 212 16.33 -18.21 -15.41
N LEU A 213 15.95 -17.21 -14.62
CA LEU A 213 15.75 -17.38 -13.19
C LEU A 213 14.60 -18.37 -12.88
N LYS A 214 13.56 -18.41 -13.72
CA LYS A 214 12.51 -19.44 -13.65
C LYS A 214 13.06 -20.83 -13.94
N GLU A 215 13.93 -20.99 -14.94
CA GLU A 215 14.64 -22.26 -15.21
C GLU A 215 15.57 -22.66 -14.04
N CYS A 216 16.23 -21.68 -13.41
CA CYS A 216 17.14 -21.92 -12.29
C CYS A 216 16.42 -22.39 -11.02
N LEU A 217 15.15 -22.01 -10.80
CA LEU A 217 14.39 -22.47 -9.64
C LEU A 217 14.32 -24.00 -9.54
N GLU A 218 14.35 -24.72 -10.65
CA GLU A 218 14.30 -26.18 -10.66
C GLU A 218 15.68 -26.84 -10.45
N ASN A 219 16.77 -26.09 -10.66
CA ASN A 219 18.13 -26.65 -10.82
C ASN A 219 19.17 -26.10 -9.82
N THR A 220 18.87 -25.01 -9.11
CA THR A 220 19.79 -24.41 -8.13
C THR A 220 19.88 -25.27 -6.86
N ILE A 221 21.11 -25.66 -6.49
CA ILE A 221 21.39 -26.48 -5.29
C ILE A 221 21.40 -25.62 -4.01
N ASP A 222 21.84 -24.36 -4.14
CA ASP A 222 21.82 -23.40 -3.03
C ASP A 222 20.38 -23.00 -2.71
N LEU A 223 19.86 -23.53 -1.60
CA LEU A 223 18.49 -23.30 -1.15
C LEU A 223 18.24 -21.83 -0.76
N ASP A 224 19.23 -21.14 -0.18
CA ASP A 224 19.09 -19.74 0.22
C ASP A 224 19.07 -18.84 -1.01
N LEU A 225 19.89 -19.13 -2.03
CA LEU A 225 19.82 -18.46 -3.32
C LEU A 225 18.51 -18.76 -4.06
N GLN A 226 18.05 -20.01 -4.05
CA GLN A 226 16.76 -20.38 -4.63
C GLN A 226 15.59 -19.63 -3.97
N MET A 227 15.63 -19.46 -2.64
CA MET A 227 14.65 -18.65 -1.89
C MET A 227 14.69 -17.18 -2.34
N GLN A 228 15.88 -16.60 -2.49
CA GLN A 228 16.01 -15.22 -2.98
C GLN A 228 15.48 -15.05 -4.40
N VAL A 229 15.76 -16.01 -5.30
CA VAL A 229 15.26 -15.99 -6.68
C VAL A 229 13.73 -16.09 -6.70
N ARG A 230 13.15 -16.98 -5.89
CA ARG A 230 11.68 -17.10 -5.78
C ARG A 230 11.06 -15.79 -5.29
N HIS A 231 11.63 -15.21 -4.24
CA HIS A 231 11.17 -13.96 -3.66
C HIS A 231 11.21 -12.81 -4.67
N ALA A 232 12.30 -12.67 -5.44
CA ALA A 232 12.43 -11.65 -6.48
C ALA A 232 11.45 -11.84 -7.66
N LEU A 233 11.20 -13.09 -8.07
CA LEU A 233 10.26 -13.41 -9.15
C LEU A 233 8.79 -13.20 -8.75
N GLU A 234 8.48 -13.27 -7.46
CA GLU A 234 7.15 -12.94 -6.92
C GLU A 234 6.91 -11.42 -6.97
N LEU A 235 7.85 -10.64 -6.48
CA LEU A 235 7.84 -9.18 -6.54
C LEU A 235 9.29 -8.68 -6.51
N PRO A 236 9.71 -7.76 -7.39
CA PRO A 236 11.08 -7.23 -7.41
C PRO A 236 11.30 -6.22 -6.28
N LEU A 237 12.56 -6.02 -5.88
CA LEU A 237 12.96 -5.07 -4.82
C LEU A 237 12.44 -3.65 -5.04
N GLN A 238 12.43 -3.15 -6.28
CA GLN A 238 11.94 -1.80 -6.59
C GLN A 238 10.45 -1.61 -6.23
N TRP A 239 9.68 -2.69 -6.26
CA TRP A 239 8.24 -2.70 -5.99
C TRP A 239 7.91 -3.11 -4.55
N ARG A 240 8.93 -3.46 -3.75
CA ARG A 240 8.78 -3.90 -2.37
C ARG A 240 8.97 -2.75 -1.39
N ILE A 241 8.36 -2.89 -0.22
CA ILE A 241 8.66 -2.06 0.95
C ILE A 241 9.68 -2.82 1.79
N PRO A 242 10.93 -2.33 1.93
CA PRO A 242 11.99 -3.06 2.64
C PRO A 242 11.59 -3.49 4.04
N ARG A 243 10.83 -2.65 4.75
CA ARG A 243 10.38 -2.93 6.12
C ARG A 243 9.50 -4.17 6.23
N PHE A 244 8.65 -4.44 5.23
CA PHE A 244 7.75 -5.60 5.25
C PHE A 244 8.51 -6.91 5.05
N ASP A 245 9.62 -6.86 4.31
CA ASP A 245 10.49 -8.01 4.08
C ASP A 245 11.65 -8.11 5.08
N ALA A 246 11.84 -7.12 5.95
CA ALA A 246 13.00 -7.05 6.84
C ALA A 246 13.14 -8.30 7.71
N LYS A 247 12.05 -8.83 8.29
CA LYS A 247 12.08 -10.05 9.11
C LYS A 247 12.43 -11.30 8.30
N TRP A 248 11.92 -11.39 7.06
CA TRP A 248 12.32 -12.46 6.13
C TRP A 248 13.82 -12.36 5.81
N TYR A 249 14.32 -11.16 5.53
CA TYR A 249 15.71 -10.94 5.19
C TYR A 249 16.66 -11.12 6.37
N ILE A 250 16.27 -10.72 7.60
CA ILE A 250 17.03 -10.97 8.82
C ILE A 250 17.28 -12.48 9.00
N ASN A 251 16.26 -13.31 8.78
CA ASN A 251 16.39 -14.77 8.87
C ASN A 251 17.37 -15.33 7.83
N LEU A 252 17.38 -14.77 6.61
CA LEU A 252 18.31 -15.14 5.56
C LEU A 252 19.73 -14.67 5.88
N TYR A 253 19.89 -13.40 6.28
CA TYR A 253 21.16 -12.79 6.63
C TYR A 253 21.84 -13.53 7.78
N GLN A 254 21.08 -13.97 8.79
CA GLN A 254 21.61 -14.77 9.91
C GLN A 254 22.25 -16.09 9.46
N ARG A 255 21.83 -16.68 8.34
CA ARG A 255 22.39 -17.92 7.79
C ARG A 255 23.58 -17.70 6.85
N SER A 256 23.80 -16.46 6.41
CA SER A 256 24.86 -16.11 5.47
C SER A 256 26.24 -16.32 6.08
N GLY A 257 27.19 -16.81 5.28
CA GLY A 257 28.61 -16.87 5.66
C GLY A 257 29.25 -15.49 5.81
N ASP A 258 28.67 -14.46 5.17
CA ASP A 258 29.15 -13.07 5.18
C ASP A 258 28.43 -12.21 6.23
N MET A 259 27.69 -12.84 7.16
CA MET A 259 26.94 -12.15 8.20
C MET A 259 27.86 -11.41 9.17
N ILE A 260 27.53 -10.14 9.43
CA ILE A 260 28.24 -9.30 10.40
C ILE A 260 27.45 -9.27 11.71
N PRO A 261 27.99 -9.78 12.85
CA PRO A 261 27.25 -9.91 14.10
C PRO A 261 26.61 -8.61 14.59
N ALA A 262 27.35 -7.50 14.57
CA ALA A 262 26.84 -6.19 14.98
C ALA A 262 25.67 -5.70 14.10
N VAL A 263 25.73 -5.97 12.79
CA VAL A 263 24.65 -5.62 11.85
C VAL A 263 23.40 -6.47 12.12
N LEU A 264 23.56 -7.78 12.34
CA LEU A 264 22.44 -8.67 12.65
C LEU A 264 21.79 -8.28 13.98
N GLU A 265 22.57 -8.07 15.03
CA GLU A 265 22.06 -7.67 16.34
C GLU A 265 21.32 -6.33 16.25
N PHE A 266 21.91 -5.34 15.55
CA PHE A 266 21.27 -4.05 15.35
C PHE A 266 19.95 -4.18 14.59
N ALA A 267 19.90 -5.00 13.53
CA ALA A 267 18.69 -5.22 12.74
C ALA A 267 17.55 -5.80 13.59
N LYS A 268 17.84 -6.77 14.47
CA LYS A 268 16.83 -7.34 15.36
C LYS A 268 16.35 -6.34 16.41
N LEU A 269 17.28 -5.62 17.06
CA LEU A 269 16.97 -4.60 18.06
C LEU A 269 16.12 -3.48 17.46
N ASP A 270 16.55 -2.92 16.34
CA ASP A 270 15.82 -1.85 15.65
C ASP A 270 14.44 -2.35 15.22
N PHE A 271 14.35 -3.55 14.65
CA PHE A 271 13.06 -4.13 14.27
C PHE A 271 12.08 -4.15 15.44
N ASN A 272 12.50 -4.65 16.60
CA ASN A 272 11.64 -4.78 17.77
C ASN A 272 11.31 -3.44 18.43
N ILE A 273 12.25 -2.49 18.48
CA ILE A 273 11.99 -1.11 18.96
C ILE A 273 10.96 -0.43 18.07
N ARG A 274 11.08 -0.58 16.75
CA ARG A 274 10.13 -0.03 15.78
C ARG A 274 8.76 -0.70 15.90
N GLN A 275 8.71 -2.02 16.06
CA GLN A 275 7.46 -2.74 16.31
C GLN A 275 6.76 -2.23 17.58
N ALA A 276 7.50 -2.01 18.66
CA ALA A 276 6.97 -1.45 19.91
C ALA A 276 6.32 -0.07 19.71
N LEU A 277 6.97 0.82 18.96
CA LEU A 277 6.42 2.15 18.65
C LEU A 277 5.15 2.06 17.80
N ASN A 278 5.14 1.16 16.81
CA ASN A 278 3.98 0.92 15.95
C ASN A 278 2.79 0.35 16.74
N GLN A 279 3.03 -0.49 17.75
CA GLN A 279 1.97 -1.00 18.63
C GLN A 279 1.32 0.13 19.45
N GLU A 280 2.09 1.10 19.95
CA GLU A 280 1.53 2.26 20.65
C GLU A 280 0.71 3.16 19.72
N GLU A 281 1.21 3.42 18.50
CA GLU A 281 0.46 4.14 17.47
C GLU A 281 -0.87 3.43 17.14
N LEU A 282 -0.84 2.11 16.99
CA LEU A 282 -2.04 1.32 16.69
C LEU A 282 -3.04 1.34 17.86
N LYS A 283 -2.59 1.36 19.11
CA LYS A 283 -3.47 1.53 20.27
C LYS A 283 -4.16 2.88 20.26
N ASP A 284 -3.45 3.95 19.91
CA ASP A 284 -4.01 5.31 19.79
C ASP A 284 -5.08 5.34 18.70
N LEU A 285 -4.79 4.78 17.53
CA LEU A 285 -5.70 4.68 16.39
C LEU A 285 -6.93 3.81 16.73
N SER A 286 -6.75 2.68 17.41
CA SER A 286 -7.85 1.81 17.84
C SER A 286 -8.81 2.53 18.79
N ARG A 287 -8.28 3.34 19.72
CA ARG A 287 -9.11 4.18 20.60
C ARG A 287 -9.80 5.31 19.83
N TRP A 288 -9.15 5.88 18.82
CA TRP A 288 -9.78 6.86 17.93
C TRP A 288 -10.96 6.23 17.17
N TRP A 289 -10.74 5.09 16.51
CA TRP A 289 -11.77 4.40 15.73
C TRP A 289 -12.96 3.96 16.59
N SER A 290 -12.68 3.37 17.76
CA SER A 290 -13.71 2.97 18.72
C SER A 290 -14.57 4.15 19.20
N ARG A 291 -14.00 5.37 19.32
CA ARG A 291 -14.76 6.57 19.71
C ARG A 291 -15.69 7.09 18.61
N LEU A 292 -15.35 6.86 17.34
CA LEU A 292 -16.22 7.23 16.21
C LEU A 292 -17.42 6.30 16.11
N ASP A 293 -17.29 5.07 16.58
CA ASP A 293 -18.37 4.07 16.62
C ASP A 293 -18.94 3.79 15.22
N MET A 294 -18.10 3.97 14.19
CA MET A 294 -18.47 3.79 12.78
C MET A 294 -18.61 2.31 12.43
N GLY A 295 -17.78 1.42 12.98
CA GLY A 295 -17.91 -0.03 12.76
C GLY A 295 -19.28 -0.59 13.20
N GLU A 296 -19.83 -0.11 14.31
CA GLU A 296 -21.18 -0.51 14.75
C GLU A 296 -22.30 0.23 14.01
N LYS A 297 -22.12 1.53 13.73
CA LYS A 297 -23.16 2.37 13.10
C LYS A 297 -23.26 2.20 11.59
N LEU A 298 -22.19 1.74 10.95
CA LEU A 298 -22.09 1.51 9.50
C LEU A 298 -21.72 0.04 9.25
N PRO A 299 -22.55 -0.94 9.67
CA PRO A 299 -22.21 -2.37 9.60
C PRO A 299 -22.13 -2.91 8.16
N PHE A 300 -22.44 -2.09 7.17
CA PHE A 300 -22.28 -2.40 5.75
C PHE A 300 -20.89 -2.11 5.21
N ALA A 301 -20.12 -1.24 5.91
CA ALA A 301 -18.78 -0.86 5.51
C ALA A 301 -17.74 -1.79 6.13
N ARG A 302 -16.61 -1.93 5.46
CA ARG A 302 -15.43 -2.64 5.94
C ARG A 302 -14.84 -1.91 7.15
N ASP A 303 -14.46 -2.68 8.17
CA ASP A 303 -13.63 -2.22 9.28
C ASP A 303 -12.24 -2.83 9.09
N ARG A 304 -11.28 -1.99 8.71
CA ARG A 304 -9.95 -2.40 8.25
C ARG A 304 -8.84 -1.57 8.88
N LEU A 305 -9.06 -1.04 10.08
CA LEU A 305 -8.14 -0.12 10.74
C LEU A 305 -6.69 -0.61 10.78
N VAL A 306 -6.46 -1.90 11.09
CA VAL A 306 -5.09 -2.47 11.14
C VAL A 306 -4.47 -2.55 9.74
N THR A 307 -5.23 -2.89 8.71
CA THR A 307 -4.76 -2.88 7.32
C THR A 307 -4.53 -1.44 6.82
N SER A 308 -5.37 -0.49 7.22
CA SER A 308 -5.20 0.95 6.96
C SER A 308 -3.93 1.49 7.64
N PHE A 309 -3.61 1.04 8.85
CA PHE A 309 -2.35 1.36 9.52
C PHE A 309 -1.15 0.73 8.81
N PHE A 310 -1.30 -0.50 8.32
CA PHE A 310 -0.27 -1.18 7.56
C PHE A 310 0.07 -0.47 6.25
N TRP A 311 -0.92 0.01 5.50
CA TRP A 311 -0.68 0.90 4.37
C TRP A 311 0.17 2.11 4.77
N SER A 312 -0.21 2.77 5.86
CA SER A 312 0.48 3.96 6.35
C SER A 312 1.93 3.67 6.76
N LEU A 313 2.18 2.51 7.38
CA LEU A 313 3.53 2.00 7.65
C LEU A 313 4.33 1.75 6.38
N GLY A 314 3.66 1.33 5.31
CA GLY A 314 4.29 1.13 4.02
C GLY A 314 4.72 2.45 3.38
N ILE A 315 3.85 3.45 3.42
CA ILE A 315 4.08 4.77 2.84
C ILE A 315 5.16 5.54 3.62
N THR A 316 5.03 5.58 4.95
CA THR A 316 5.90 6.38 5.83
C THR A 316 6.41 5.59 7.05
N GLY A 317 7.10 4.46 6.83
CA GLY A 317 7.54 3.55 7.90
C GLY A 317 8.60 4.08 8.88
N GLU A 318 9.26 5.19 8.57
CA GLU A 318 10.33 5.76 9.38
C GLU A 318 9.83 6.44 10.66
N PRO A 319 10.54 6.32 11.80
CA PRO A 319 10.07 6.79 13.11
C PRO A 319 9.53 8.21 13.16
N HIS A 320 10.20 9.15 12.51
CA HIS A 320 9.88 10.57 12.58
C HIS A 320 8.57 10.95 11.86
N HIS A 321 8.02 10.06 11.02
CA HIS A 321 6.76 10.27 10.32
C HIS A 321 5.51 9.78 11.09
N ARG A 322 5.57 9.71 12.43
CA ARG A 322 4.44 9.24 13.27
C ARG A 322 3.13 9.98 12.97
N TYR A 323 3.18 11.31 12.90
CA TYR A 323 1.99 12.12 12.61
C TYR A 323 1.40 11.80 11.23
N CYS A 324 2.26 11.67 10.21
CA CYS A 324 1.83 11.26 8.88
C CYS A 324 1.15 9.88 8.88
N ARG A 325 1.73 8.89 9.58
CA ARG A 325 1.10 7.56 9.70
C ARG A 325 -0.27 7.61 10.35
N GLU A 326 -0.42 8.40 11.41
CA GLU A 326 -1.71 8.59 12.08
C GLU A 326 -2.74 9.17 11.11
N VAL A 327 -2.42 10.28 10.45
CA VAL A 327 -3.32 10.97 9.52
C VAL A 327 -3.68 10.09 8.32
N LEU A 328 -2.68 9.47 7.68
CA LEU A 328 -2.91 8.54 6.55
C LEU A 328 -3.79 7.36 6.96
N THR A 329 -3.61 6.80 8.15
CA THR A 329 -4.45 5.67 8.60
C THR A 329 -5.91 6.08 8.70
N LYS A 330 -6.17 7.24 9.31
CA LYS A 330 -7.54 7.78 9.43
C LYS A 330 -8.17 8.00 8.04
N ILE A 331 -7.39 8.50 7.09
CA ILE A 331 -7.86 8.78 5.72
C ILE A 331 -8.15 7.50 4.96
N ILE A 332 -7.24 6.52 5.01
CA ILE A 332 -7.41 5.26 4.29
C ILE A 332 -8.65 4.52 4.80
N GLU A 333 -8.85 4.51 6.12
CA GLU A 333 -10.06 3.92 6.72
C GLU A 333 -11.32 4.65 6.25
N PHE A 334 -11.31 5.99 6.25
CA PHE A 334 -12.44 6.78 5.77
C PHE A 334 -12.70 6.61 4.27
N VAL A 335 -11.66 6.56 3.44
CA VAL A 335 -11.80 6.30 1.99
C VAL A 335 -12.46 4.94 1.76
N GLY A 336 -12.07 3.90 2.51
CA GLY A 336 -12.73 2.59 2.46
C GLY A 336 -14.21 2.63 2.88
N VAL A 337 -14.54 3.36 3.95
CA VAL A 337 -15.94 3.54 4.37
C VAL A 337 -16.75 4.28 3.29
N TYR A 338 -16.19 5.34 2.71
CA TYR A 338 -16.90 6.09 1.67
C TYR A 338 -17.03 5.30 0.37
N ASP A 339 -16.04 4.50 0.01
CA ASP A 339 -16.12 3.55 -1.10
C ASP A 339 -17.34 2.64 -0.91
N ASP A 340 -17.47 1.99 0.25
CA ASP A 340 -18.61 1.13 0.60
C ASP A 340 -19.98 1.85 0.64
N VAL A 341 -19.98 3.16 0.89
CA VAL A 341 -21.19 3.97 0.76
C VAL A 341 -21.61 4.05 -0.71
N TYR A 342 -20.68 4.24 -1.64
CA TYR A 342 -20.97 4.47 -3.06
C TYR A 342 -21.14 3.18 -3.89
N ASP A 343 -20.30 2.17 -3.69
CA ASP A 343 -20.28 0.96 -4.51
C ASP A 343 -21.24 -0.14 -4.00
N VAL A 344 -21.64 -0.08 -2.72
CA VAL A 344 -22.47 -1.09 -2.06
C VAL A 344 -23.78 -0.51 -1.52
N TYR A 345 -23.75 0.41 -0.56
CA TYR A 345 -24.91 0.63 0.33
C TYR A 345 -25.89 1.74 -0.10
N GLY A 346 -25.37 2.86 -0.62
CA GLY A 346 -26.15 4.03 -0.99
C GLY A 346 -26.99 3.80 -2.24
N THR A 347 -28.19 4.38 -2.26
CA THR A 347 -28.97 4.47 -3.50
C THR A 347 -28.45 5.62 -4.35
N LEU A 348 -28.64 5.57 -5.68
CA LEU A 348 -28.12 6.62 -6.57
C LEU A 348 -28.57 8.03 -6.14
N ASP A 349 -29.83 8.21 -5.75
CA ASP A 349 -30.36 9.51 -5.27
C ASP A 349 -29.68 9.99 -3.99
N GLU A 350 -29.38 9.08 -3.05
CA GLU A 350 -28.66 9.41 -1.82
C GLU A 350 -27.19 9.78 -2.12
N LEU A 351 -26.57 9.09 -3.07
CA LEU A 351 -25.19 9.35 -3.49
C LEU A 351 -25.08 10.72 -4.17
N GLU A 352 -25.97 11.03 -5.12
CA GLU A 352 -26.07 12.35 -5.74
C GLU A 352 -26.21 13.45 -4.68
N LEU A 353 -27.06 13.21 -3.68
CA LEU A 353 -27.26 14.16 -2.58
C LEU A 353 -25.99 14.31 -1.74
N PHE A 354 -25.34 13.20 -1.37
CA PHE A 354 -24.11 13.21 -0.59
C PHE A 354 -22.98 13.94 -1.32
N THR A 355 -22.75 13.63 -2.60
CA THR A 355 -21.76 14.35 -3.45
C THR A 355 -22.04 15.84 -3.46
N ASN A 356 -23.31 16.25 -3.62
CA ASN A 356 -23.70 17.65 -3.63
C ASN A 356 -23.51 18.35 -2.27
N VAL A 357 -23.78 17.67 -1.15
CA VAL A 357 -23.58 18.21 0.19
C VAL A 357 -22.09 18.40 0.48
N VAL A 358 -21.25 17.41 0.14
CA VAL A 358 -19.80 17.52 0.32
C VAL A 358 -19.21 18.65 -0.51
N LYS A 359 -19.66 18.79 -1.78
CA LYS A 359 -19.24 19.89 -2.65
C LYS A 359 -19.51 21.27 -2.05
N ARG A 360 -20.64 21.45 -1.36
CA ARG A 360 -20.97 22.69 -0.64
C ARG A 360 -20.11 22.88 0.61
N TRP A 361 -19.69 21.80 1.26
CA TRP A 361 -18.91 21.77 2.50
C TRP A 361 -19.55 22.60 3.63
N ASP A 362 -20.88 22.58 3.70
CA ASP A 362 -21.68 23.31 4.69
C ASP A 362 -22.32 22.33 5.68
N THR A 363 -21.96 22.43 6.95
CA THR A 363 -22.52 21.58 8.02
C THR A 363 -24.02 21.75 8.18
N ASN A 364 -24.61 22.87 7.76
CA ASN A 364 -26.06 23.08 7.78
C ASN A 364 -26.80 22.23 6.74
N ALA A 365 -26.12 21.82 5.67
CA ALA A 365 -26.67 20.96 4.62
C ALA A 365 -26.80 19.49 5.09
N MET A 366 -26.17 19.11 6.20
CA MET A 366 -26.26 17.77 6.80
C MET A 366 -27.70 17.34 7.10
N LYS A 367 -28.60 18.29 7.36
CA LYS A 367 -30.04 18.01 7.59
C LYS A 367 -30.74 17.36 6.40
N GLU A 368 -30.17 17.47 5.20
CA GLU A 368 -30.68 16.88 3.96
C GLU A 368 -30.32 15.39 3.86
N LEU A 369 -29.25 14.95 4.51
CA LEU A 369 -28.72 13.59 4.38
C LEU A 369 -29.53 12.56 5.18
N PRO A 370 -29.53 11.28 4.76
CA PRO A 370 -29.87 10.16 5.63
C PRO A 370 -28.95 10.08 6.86
N ASP A 371 -29.45 9.54 7.97
CA ASP A 371 -28.72 9.56 9.25
C ASP A 371 -27.32 8.91 9.19
N TYR A 372 -27.17 7.80 8.44
CA TYR A 372 -25.86 7.15 8.28
C TYR A 372 -24.85 8.03 7.53
N MET A 373 -25.30 8.81 6.54
CA MET A 373 -24.48 9.76 5.79
C MET A 373 -24.14 11.02 6.59
N LYS A 374 -24.97 11.42 7.56
CA LYS A 374 -24.63 12.52 8.47
C LYS A 374 -23.38 12.21 9.26
N LEU A 375 -23.27 10.98 9.76
CA LEU A 375 -22.09 10.50 10.48
C LEU A 375 -20.86 10.55 9.57
N CYS A 376 -20.95 10.01 8.36
CA CYS A 376 -19.90 10.07 7.34
C CYS A 376 -19.43 11.51 7.08
N PHE A 377 -20.37 12.41 6.80
CA PHE A 377 -20.06 13.80 6.47
C PHE A 377 -19.41 14.57 7.63
N LEU A 378 -19.93 14.39 8.85
CA LEU A 378 -19.39 15.09 10.02
C LEU A 378 -18.00 14.55 10.40
N SER A 379 -17.78 13.24 10.30
CA SER A 379 -16.46 12.63 10.51
C SER A 379 -15.43 13.14 9.50
N LEU A 380 -15.80 13.25 8.23
CA LEU A 380 -14.94 13.85 7.19
C LEU A 380 -14.51 15.27 7.55
N ILE A 381 -15.49 16.14 7.84
CA ILE A 381 -15.24 17.55 8.14
C ILE A 381 -14.35 17.69 9.38
N ASN A 382 -14.60 16.90 10.42
CA ASN A 382 -13.82 16.96 11.66
C ASN A 382 -12.36 16.57 11.42
N MET A 383 -12.10 15.49 10.69
CA MET A 383 -10.75 15.05 10.37
C MET A 383 -10.00 16.08 9.52
N VAL A 384 -10.63 16.59 8.46
CA VAL A 384 -10.02 17.63 7.60
C VAL A 384 -9.72 18.89 8.39
N ASN A 385 -10.61 19.32 9.27
CA ASN A 385 -10.40 20.49 10.11
C ASN A 385 -9.28 20.26 11.15
N GLU A 386 -9.21 19.06 11.74
CA GLU A 386 -8.15 18.67 12.68
C GLU A 386 -6.78 18.74 11.99
N THR A 387 -6.62 18.08 10.84
CA THR A 387 -5.36 18.13 10.09
C THR A 387 -5.03 19.55 9.62
N THR A 388 -6.01 20.30 9.13
CA THR A 388 -5.81 21.71 8.76
C THR A 388 -5.29 22.52 9.95
N TYR A 389 -5.91 22.35 11.12
CA TYR A 389 -5.53 23.08 12.32
C TYR A 389 -4.09 22.78 12.73
N ASP A 390 -3.69 21.50 12.73
CA ASP A 390 -2.35 21.09 13.09
C ASP A 390 -1.30 21.63 12.11
N ILE A 391 -1.55 21.54 10.79
CA ILE A 391 -0.64 22.11 9.79
C ILE A 391 -0.57 23.64 9.86
N LEU A 392 -1.70 24.32 10.07
CA LEU A 392 -1.73 25.77 10.22
C LEU A 392 -0.94 26.22 11.46
N LYS A 393 -1.07 25.48 12.58
CA LYS A 393 -0.37 25.75 13.83
C LYS A 393 1.15 25.61 13.68
N ASP A 394 1.60 24.57 12.99
CA ASP A 394 3.03 24.22 12.92
C ASP A 394 3.76 24.88 11.73
N HIS A 395 3.09 25.03 10.58
CA HIS A 395 3.69 25.55 9.35
C HIS A 395 3.11 26.89 8.88
N ASN A 396 2.04 27.41 9.52
CA ASN A 396 1.36 28.65 9.14
C ASN A 396 0.87 28.64 7.68
N ILE A 397 0.40 27.49 7.21
CA ILE A 397 -0.20 27.28 5.88
C ILE A 397 -1.62 26.75 6.05
N ASP A 398 -2.56 27.40 5.35
CA ASP A 398 -3.95 26.92 5.27
C ASP A 398 -4.06 25.83 4.21
N THR A 399 -4.18 24.58 4.64
CA THR A 399 -4.34 23.41 3.76
C THR A 399 -5.79 23.02 3.52
N LEU A 400 -6.76 23.73 4.11
CA LEU A 400 -8.19 23.40 3.97
C LEU A 400 -8.68 23.46 2.51
N PRO A 401 -8.32 24.47 1.68
CA PRO A 401 -8.75 24.51 0.29
C PRO A 401 -8.29 23.29 -0.50
N HIS A 402 -7.05 22.84 -0.26
CA HIS A 402 -6.42 21.73 -0.95
C HIS A 402 -7.04 20.38 -0.57
N GLN A 403 -7.24 20.16 0.74
CA GLN A 403 -7.93 18.96 1.24
C GLN A 403 -9.38 18.87 0.73
N ARG A 404 -10.11 19.98 0.77
CA ARG A 404 -11.50 20.05 0.27
C ARG A 404 -11.60 19.74 -1.21
N LYS A 405 -10.70 20.29 -2.03
CA LYS A 405 -10.65 20.01 -3.47
C LYS A 405 -10.55 18.51 -3.71
N TRP A 406 -9.61 17.83 -3.03
CA TRP A 406 -9.36 16.43 -3.30
C TRP A 406 -10.48 15.49 -2.83
N PHE A 407 -11.13 15.76 -1.70
CA PHE A 407 -12.33 15.01 -1.32
C PHE A 407 -13.51 15.27 -2.26
N ASN A 408 -13.69 16.49 -2.73
CA ASN A 408 -14.71 16.79 -3.75
C ASN A 408 -14.43 16.01 -5.04
N ASP A 409 -13.20 16.05 -5.54
CA ASP A 409 -12.80 15.34 -6.75
C ASP A 409 -13.01 13.83 -6.58
N LEU A 410 -12.65 13.23 -5.44
CA LEU A 410 -12.89 11.81 -5.15
C LEU A 410 -14.39 11.46 -5.29
N PHE A 411 -15.26 12.19 -4.60
CA PHE A 411 -16.70 11.91 -4.62
C PHE A 411 -17.35 12.18 -5.98
N GLU A 412 -16.82 13.15 -6.75
CA GLU A 412 -17.24 13.35 -8.14
C GLU A 412 -16.87 12.17 -9.05
N ARG A 413 -15.86 11.35 -8.69
CA ARG A 413 -15.51 10.12 -9.44
C ARG A 413 -16.25 8.89 -8.96
N TYR A 414 -16.50 8.78 -7.65
CA TYR A 414 -17.38 7.74 -7.12
C TYR A 414 -18.80 7.84 -7.68
N ILE A 415 -19.37 9.05 -7.80
CA ILE A 415 -20.72 9.18 -8.38
C ILE A 415 -20.76 8.80 -9.87
N VAL A 416 -19.65 8.98 -10.61
CA VAL A 416 -19.54 8.55 -12.01
C VAL A 416 -19.59 7.02 -12.10
N GLU A 417 -18.83 6.32 -11.27
CA GLU A 417 -18.85 4.85 -11.20
C GLU A 417 -20.22 4.33 -10.75
N ALA A 418 -20.81 4.93 -9.73
CA ALA A 418 -22.17 4.60 -9.30
C ALA A 418 -23.20 4.78 -10.44
N ARG A 419 -23.10 5.83 -11.25
CA ARG A 419 -23.96 6.04 -12.43
C ARG A 419 -23.72 4.97 -13.50
N TRP A 420 -22.46 4.60 -13.76
CA TRP A 420 -22.13 3.52 -14.70
C TRP A 420 -22.76 2.21 -14.26
N TYR A 421 -22.58 1.83 -12.99
CA TYR A 421 -23.18 0.64 -12.41
C TYR A 421 -24.71 0.63 -12.54
N ASN A 422 -25.38 1.69 -12.09
CA ASN A 422 -26.84 1.76 -12.06
C ASN A 422 -27.49 1.81 -13.45
N SER A 423 -26.78 2.34 -14.45
CA SER A 423 -27.26 2.37 -15.84
C SER A 423 -26.91 1.12 -16.65
N GLY A 424 -26.05 0.24 -16.11
CA GLY A 424 -25.46 -0.86 -16.86
C GLY A 424 -24.50 -0.40 -17.96
N TYR A 425 -23.98 0.82 -17.87
CA TYR A 425 -23.01 1.35 -18.82
C TYR A 425 -21.65 0.70 -18.59
N GLN A 426 -21.03 0.28 -19.68
CA GLN A 426 -19.68 -0.27 -19.69
C GLN A 426 -18.72 0.74 -20.32
N PRO A 427 -17.82 1.36 -19.54
CA PRO A 427 -16.83 2.28 -20.09
C PRO A 427 -15.78 1.52 -20.93
N THR A 428 -15.12 2.25 -21.83
CA THR A 428 -13.86 1.79 -22.42
C THR A 428 -12.74 1.80 -21.39
N LEU A 429 -11.64 1.07 -21.61
CA LEU A 429 -10.48 1.11 -20.71
C LEU A 429 -9.93 2.52 -20.53
N GLU A 430 -9.89 3.31 -21.60
CA GLU A 430 -9.40 4.70 -21.54
C GLU A 430 -10.32 5.60 -20.70
N GLU A 431 -11.64 5.48 -20.89
CA GLU A 431 -12.63 6.23 -20.10
C GLU A 431 -12.58 5.82 -18.63
N TYR A 432 -12.54 4.51 -18.35
CA TYR A 432 -12.41 3.97 -17.02
C TYR A 432 -11.16 4.50 -16.32
N LEU A 433 -9.98 4.40 -16.94
CA LEU A 433 -8.73 4.81 -16.31
C LEU A 433 -8.70 6.31 -15.98
N LYS A 434 -9.29 7.18 -16.82
CA LYS A 434 -9.41 8.63 -16.55
C LYS A 434 -10.22 8.95 -15.29
N ASN A 435 -11.15 8.08 -14.93
CA ASN A 435 -11.89 8.17 -13.66
C ASN A 435 -11.14 7.46 -12.52
N GLY A 436 -10.70 6.22 -12.80
CA GLY A 436 -10.17 5.23 -11.89
C GLY A 436 -8.94 5.65 -11.08
N PHE A 437 -8.04 6.43 -11.68
CA PHE A 437 -6.84 6.88 -10.98
C PHE A 437 -7.15 7.92 -9.88
N VAL A 438 -8.31 8.59 -9.96
CA VAL A 438 -8.76 9.50 -8.90
C VAL A 438 -9.71 8.77 -7.95
N SER A 439 -10.61 7.90 -8.44
CA SER A 439 -11.51 7.13 -7.57
C SER A 439 -10.77 6.16 -6.65
N ILE A 440 -9.58 5.66 -6.99
CA ILE A 440 -8.74 4.88 -6.04
C ILE A 440 -8.30 5.65 -4.78
N GLY A 441 -8.51 6.97 -4.72
CA GLY A 441 -8.06 7.80 -3.59
C GLY A 441 -6.56 8.13 -3.62
N GLY A 442 -5.86 7.77 -4.70
CA GLY A 442 -4.42 8.00 -4.88
C GLY A 442 -4.00 9.47 -4.67
N PRO A 443 -4.63 10.46 -5.34
CA PRO A 443 -4.27 11.86 -5.18
C PRO A 443 -4.43 12.39 -3.74
N ILE A 444 -5.44 11.91 -3.00
CA ILE A 444 -5.60 12.21 -1.57
C ILE A 444 -4.40 11.65 -0.78
N GLY A 445 -4.04 10.39 -1.02
CA GLY A 445 -2.87 9.77 -0.38
C GLY A 445 -1.58 10.56 -0.64
N VAL A 446 -1.38 11.07 -1.86
CA VAL A 446 -0.23 11.91 -2.23
C VAL A 446 -0.25 13.26 -1.48
N LEU A 447 -1.39 13.97 -1.49
CA LEU A 447 -1.53 15.26 -0.80
C LEU A 447 -1.23 15.12 0.69
N TYR A 448 -1.85 14.14 1.35
CA TYR A 448 -1.71 13.97 2.79
C TYR A 448 -0.32 13.48 3.18
N SER A 449 0.31 12.66 2.33
CA SER A 449 1.72 12.34 2.49
C SER A 449 2.57 13.62 2.45
N TYR A 450 2.34 14.52 1.49
CA TYR A 450 3.12 15.75 1.34
C TYR A 450 3.00 16.67 2.56
N ILE A 451 1.77 17.05 2.92
CA ILE A 451 1.53 18.01 4.00
C ILE A 451 1.96 17.47 5.38
N CYS A 452 2.10 16.17 5.54
CA CYS A 452 2.50 15.56 6.81
C CYS A 452 3.99 15.17 6.88
N THR A 453 4.76 15.25 5.79
CA THR A 453 6.18 14.88 5.79
C THR A 453 7.13 15.99 5.38
N GLU A 454 6.71 16.94 4.54
CA GLU A 454 7.60 18.00 4.06
C GLU A 454 7.64 19.18 5.04
N ASP A 455 8.85 19.66 5.34
CA ASP A 455 9.10 20.84 6.16
C ASP A 455 10.27 21.65 5.56
N PRO A 456 10.05 22.88 5.05
CA PRO A 456 8.77 23.59 4.99
C PRO A 456 7.87 23.06 3.86
N ILE A 457 6.56 23.05 4.11
CA ILE A 457 5.52 22.90 3.08
C ILE A 457 5.57 24.12 2.15
N LYS A 458 5.53 23.91 0.83
CA LYS A 458 5.52 24.99 -0.18
C LYS A 458 4.19 25.03 -0.91
N LYS A 459 3.72 26.24 -1.21
CA LYS A 459 2.45 26.43 -1.94
C LYS A 459 2.56 25.97 -3.39
N GLU A 460 3.71 26.23 -4.00
CA GLU A 460 4.00 25.86 -5.39
C GLU A 460 3.99 24.33 -5.56
N ASP A 461 4.45 23.58 -4.55
CA ASP A 461 4.42 22.12 -4.55
C ASP A 461 2.99 21.59 -4.38
N LEU A 462 2.15 22.24 -3.56
CA LEU A 462 0.73 21.89 -3.41
C LEU A 462 -0.02 22.10 -4.73
N GLU A 463 0.16 23.26 -5.37
CA GLU A 463 -0.40 23.57 -6.69
C GLU A 463 0.10 22.56 -7.74
N PHE A 464 1.40 22.24 -7.71
CA PHE A 464 1.97 21.22 -8.59
C PHE A 464 1.33 19.85 -8.38
N ILE A 465 1.09 19.40 -7.16
CA ILE A 465 0.40 18.11 -6.91
C ILE A 465 -1.05 18.17 -7.41
N GLU A 466 -1.72 19.31 -7.22
CA GLU A 466 -3.12 19.53 -7.62
C GLU A 466 -3.35 19.51 -9.13
N ASP A 467 -2.35 19.95 -9.90
CA ASP A 467 -2.36 19.92 -11.36
C ASP A 467 -2.22 18.50 -11.95
N LEU A 468 -2.05 17.48 -11.11
CA LEU A 468 -1.88 16.07 -11.51
C LEU A 468 -0.83 15.87 -12.61
N PRO A 469 0.41 16.34 -12.39
CA PRO A 469 1.48 16.21 -13.35
C PRO A 469 1.81 14.73 -13.54
N ASP A 470 2.46 14.39 -14.65
CA ASP A 470 2.60 13.00 -15.09
C ASP A 470 3.17 12.06 -14.01
N ILE A 471 4.07 12.53 -13.15
CA ILE A 471 4.62 11.69 -12.07
C ILE A 471 3.56 11.30 -11.03
N VAL A 472 2.64 12.22 -10.68
CA VAL A 472 1.53 11.98 -9.75
C VAL A 472 0.46 11.13 -10.43
N ARG A 473 0.09 11.48 -11.66
CA ARG A 473 -0.90 10.74 -12.46
C ARG A 473 -0.47 9.29 -12.68
N LEU A 474 0.76 9.04 -13.12
CA LEU A 474 1.28 7.69 -13.35
C LEU A 474 1.34 6.88 -12.06
N THR A 475 1.68 7.50 -10.93
CA THR A 475 1.66 6.82 -9.62
C THR A 475 0.24 6.34 -9.30
N CYS A 476 -0.76 7.21 -9.46
CA CYS A 476 -2.15 6.87 -9.19
C CYS A 476 -2.71 5.84 -10.19
N GLU A 477 -2.31 5.90 -11.46
CA GLU A 477 -2.68 4.91 -12.47
C GLU A 477 -2.08 3.52 -12.17
N ILE A 478 -0.84 3.45 -11.70
CA ILE A 478 -0.24 2.19 -11.26
C ILE A 478 -1.02 1.66 -10.05
N PHE A 479 -1.32 2.52 -9.07
CA PHE A 479 -2.11 2.11 -7.91
C PHE A 479 -3.45 1.49 -8.33
N ARG A 480 -4.23 2.19 -9.16
CA ARG A 480 -5.50 1.68 -9.71
C ARG A 480 -5.33 0.35 -10.44
N LEU A 481 -4.35 0.23 -11.33
CA LEU A 481 -4.13 -1.02 -12.07
C LEU A 481 -3.72 -2.18 -11.18
N THR A 482 -2.93 -1.93 -10.14
CA THR A 482 -2.52 -2.95 -9.16
C THR A 482 -3.69 -3.39 -8.29
N ASP A 483 -4.54 -2.47 -7.84
CA ASP A 483 -5.78 -2.77 -7.11
C ASP A 483 -6.71 -3.64 -7.96
N ASP A 484 -7.07 -3.19 -9.17
CA ASP A 484 -7.92 -3.96 -10.10
C ASP A 484 -7.37 -5.37 -10.36
N TYR A 485 -6.05 -5.52 -10.39
CA TYR A 485 -5.41 -6.82 -10.56
C TYR A 485 -5.74 -7.77 -9.40
N GLY A 486 -5.74 -7.30 -8.16
CA GLY A 486 -6.10 -8.11 -6.98
C GLY A 486 -7.61 -8.27 -6.76
N THR A 487 -8.41 -7.26 -7.10
CA THR A 487 -9.81 -7.17 -6.62
C THR A 487 -10.87 -7.55 -7.66
N SER A 488 -10.56 -7.39 -8.95
CA SER A 488 -11.50 -7.55 -10.08
C SER A 488 -12.45 -8.76 -10.01
N SER A 489 -11.92 -9.92 -9.63
CA SER A 489 -12.70 -11.17 -9.55
C SER A 489 -13.74 -11.15 -8.42
N ALA A 490 -13.43 -10.50 -7.30
CA ALA A 490 -14.31 -10.39 -6.15
C ALA A 490 -15.35 -9.29 -6.36
N GLU A 491 -14.94 -8.14 -6.87
CA GLU A 491 -15.80 -6.99 -7.19
C GLU A 491 -16.89 -7.36 -8.19
N LEU A 492 -16.52 -8.03 -9.29
CA LEU A 492 -17.50 -8.45 -10.30
C LEU A 492 -18.58 -9.38 -9.71
N LYS A 493 -18.20 -10.27 -8.77
CA LYS A 493 -19.15 -11.17 -8.09
C LYS A 493 -20.06 -10.44 -7.10
N ARG A 494 -19.55 -9.41 -6.42
CA ARG A 494 -20.30 -8.56 -5.48
C ARG A 494 -21.27 -7.63 -6.23
N GLY A 495 -20.97 -7.32 -7.49
CA GLY A 495 -21.76 -6.47 -8.35
C GLY A 495 -21.23 -5.04 -8.28
N ASP A 496 -20.21 -4.78 -9.07
CA ASP A 496 -19.54 -3.48 -9.21
C ASP A 496 -19.34 -3.13 -10.69
N VAL A 497 -18.83 -1.93 -10.98
CA VAL A 497 -18.44 -1.51 -12.34
C VAL A 497 -17.34 -2.42 -12.90
N PRO A 498 -17.27 -2.60 -14.24
CA PRO A 498 -16.15 -3.33 -14.84
C PRO A 498 -14.81 -2.65 -14.53
N SER A 499 -13.90 -3.38 -13.89
CA SER A 499 -12.52 -2.91 -13.65
C SER A 499 -11.71 -2.83 -14.95
N SER A 500 -10.46 -2.32 -14.89
CA SER A 500 -9.58 -2.25 -16.08
C SER A 500 -9.43 -3.59 -16.80
N ILE A 501 -9.40 -4.71 -16.07
CA ILE A 501 -9.31 -6.06 -16.64
C ILE A 501 -10.50 -6.34 -17.56
N TYR A 502 -11.72 -6.06 -17.10
CA TYR A 502 -12.94 -6.34 -17.85
C TYR A 502 -13.24 -5.29 -18.92
N CYS A 503 -12.86 -4.02 -18.69
CA CYS A 503 -12.90 -2.99 -19.73
C CYS A 503 -12.02 -3.40 -20.92
N TYR A 504 -10.79 -3.85 -20.68
CA TYR A 504 -9.90 -4.28 -21.75
C TYR A 504 -10.38 -5.55 -22.47
N MET A 505 -10.95 -6.50 -21.74
CA MET A 505 -11.58 -7.68 -22.34
C MET A 505 -12.72 -7.28 -23.28
N SER A 506 -13.53 -6.30 -22.89
CA SER A 506 -14.62 -5.78 -23.71
C SER A 506 -14.11 -5.03 -24.95
N ASP A 507 -13.10 -4.17 -24.79
CA ASP A 507 -12.54 -3.37 -25.88
C ASP A 507 -11.88 -4.23 -26.96
N THR A 508 -11.34 -5.40 -26.59
CA THR A 508 -10.47 -6.20 -27.49
C THR A 508 -10.96 -7.62 -27.76
N GLY A 509 -11.92 -8.13 -27.00
CA GLY A 509 -12.42 -9.51 -27.12
C GLY A 509 -11.47 -10.59 -26.62
N VAL A 510 -10.45 -10.23 -25.82
CA VAL A 510 -9.47 -11.20 -25.28
C VAL A 510 -9.95 -11.88 -23.99
N THR A 511 -9.29 -12.97 -23.62
CA THR A 511 -9.52 -13.67 -22.34
C THR A 511 -8.99 -12.87 -21.14
N GLU A 512 -9.49 -13.16 -19.95
CA GLU A 512 -9.02 -12.55 -18.69
C GLU A 512 -7.51 -12.74 -18.48
N GLU A 513 -6.95 -13.92 -18.76
CA GLU A 513 -5.51 -14.19 -18.64
C GLU A 513 -4.66 -13.22 -19.48
N VAL A 514 -5.08 -13.00 -20.73
CA VAL A 514 -4.44 -12.05 -21.66
C VAL A 514 -4.60 -10.62 -21.17
N SER A 515 -5.76 -10.28 -20.60
CA SER A 515 -6.01 -8.96 -20.00
C SER A 515 -5.13 -8.71 -18.77
N ARG A 516 -5.06 -9.65 -17.82
CA ARG A 516 -4.18 -9.59 -16.64
C ARG A 516 -2.71 -9.42 -17.04
N LYS A 517 -2.25 -10.19 -18.03
CA LYS A 517 -0.90 -10.05 -18.59
C LYS A 517 -0.69 -8.68 -19.23
N HIS A 518 -1.70 -8.13 -19.90
CA HIS A 518 -1.64 -6.77 -20.44
C HIS A 518 -1.50 -5.73 -19.32
N MET A 519 -2.30 -5.81 -18.25
CA MET A 519 -2.24 -4.89 -17.12
C MET A 519 -0.89 -4.93 -16.41
N MET A 520 -0.33 -6.11 -16.16
CA MET A 520 1.01 -6.24 -15.56
C MET A 520 2.11 -5.61 -16.44
N ASN A 521 2.02 -5.80 -17.76
CA ASN A 521 2.94 -5.14 -18.69
C ASN A 521 2.75 -3.62 -18.72
N LEU A 522 1.51 -3.15 -18.60
CA LEU A 522 1.19 -1.72 -18.54
C LEU A 522 1.74 -1.08 -17.26
N ILE A 523 1.57 -1.74 -16.10
CA ILE A 523 2.17 -1.33 -14.81
C ILE A 523 3.69 -1.18 -14.96
N ARG A 524 4.38 -2.18 -15.52
CA ARG A 524 5.83 -2.13 -15.71
C ARG A 524 6.27 -0.98 -16.63
N LYS A 525 5.54 -0.73 -17.72
CA LYS A 525 5.80 0.41 -18.60
C LYS A 525 5.62 1.76 -17.89
N LYS A 526 4.58 1.90 -17.07
CA LYS A 526 4.33 3.12 -16.29
C LYS A 526 5.42 3.35 -15.24
N TRP A 527 5.93 2.30 -14.60
CA TRP A 527 7.11 2.39 -13.73
C TRP A 527 8.34 2.95 -14.47
N ALA A 528 8.61 2.48 -15.70
CA ALA A 528 9.71 2.99 -16.51
C ALA A 528 9.51 4.47 -16.91
N GLN A 529 8.26 4.91 -17.12
CA GLN A 529 7.92 6.32 -17.34
C GLN A 529 8.16 7.16 -16.09
N ILE A 530 7.75 6.70 -14.91
CA ILE A 530 8.07 7.37 -13.63
C ILE A 530 9.58 7.51 -13.46
N ASN A 531 10.33 6.43 -13.65
CA ASN A 531 11.78 6.45 -13.54
C ASN A 531 12.39 7.50 -14.50
N LYS A 532 11.87 7.61 -15.74
CA LYS A 532 12.32 8.62 -16.70
C LYS A 532 12.05 10.05 -16.21
N LEU A 533 10.85 10.32 -15.68
CA LEU A 533 10.49 11.64 -15.15
C LEU A 533 11.40 12.07 -14.00
N ARG A 534 11.81 11.12 -13.14
CA ARG A 534 12.74 11.39 -12.03
C ARG A 534 14.11 11.89 -12.50
N PHE A 535 14.59 11.45 -13.66
CA PHE A 535 15.90 11.85 -14.21
C PHE A 535 15.82 12.94 -15.30
N SER A 536 14.62 13.35 -15.70
CA SER A 536 14.43 14.30 -16.78
C SER A 536 14.75 15.72 -16.31
N LYS A 537 15.76 16.34 -16.93
CA LYS A 537 16.09 17.76 -16.70
C LYS A 537 15.04 18.71 -17.28
N GLU A 538 14.25 18.25 -18.25
CA GLU A 538 13.19 19.03 -18.89
C GLU A 538 11.89 19.00 -18.09
N TYR A 539 11.71 17.97 -17.26
CA TYR A 539 10.57 17.86 -16.37
C TYR A 539 10.85 18.66 -15.10
N ASN A 540 10.25 19.85 -15.00
CA ASN A 540 10.42 20.74 -13.85
C ASN A 540 9.61 20.22 -12.65
N ASN A 541 10.09 19.16 -12.01
CA ASN A 541 9.52 18.63 -10.77
C ASN A 541 10.05 19.42 -9.57
N PRO A 542 9.21 20.18 -8.84
CA PRO A 542 9.64 20.92 -7.67
C PRO A 542 9.76 20.03 -6.41
N LEU A 543 9.19 18.81 -6.45
CA LEU A 543 9.15 17.88 -5.33
C LEU A 543 10.53 17.33 -4.97
N SER A 544 10.80 17.19 -3.68
CA SER A 544 12.04 16.61 -3.17
C SER A 544 12.18 15.14 -3.59
N TRP A 545 13.41 14.65 -3.75
CA TRP A 545 13.64 13.22 -4.05
C TRP A 545 13.10 12.30 -2.95
N SER A 546 13.20 12.75 -1.69
CA SER A 546 12.67 12.07 -0.52
C SER A 546 11.15 11.95 -0.60
N PHE A 547 10.45 13.03 -0.92
CA PHE A 547 8.99 13.00 -1.07
C PHE A 547 8.56 12.14 -2.26
N VAL A 548 9.27 12.21 -3.39
CA VAL A 548 8.98 11.33 -4.53
C VAL A 548 9.09 9.87 -4.13
N ASP A 549 10.07 9.48 -3.31
CA ASP A 549 10.17 8.09 -2.83
C ASP A 549 9.02 7.71 -1.87
N ILE A 550 8.60 8.62 -0.98
CA ILE A 550 7.40 8.44 -0.13
C ILE A 550 6.15 8.25 -0.99
N MET A 551 5.97 9.08 -2.03
CA MET A 551 4.87 8.94 -2.99
C MET A 551 4.91 7.58 -3.70
N LEU A 552 6.10 7.09 -4.10
CA LEU A 552 6.23 5.77 -4.71
C LEU A 552 6.03 4.62 -3.72
N ASN A 553 6.15 4.85 -2.41
CA ASN A 553 5.77 3.85 -1.42
C ASN A 553 4.27 3.56 -1.41
N ILE A 554 3.41 4.47 -1.90
CA ILE A 554 1.99 4.18 -2.12
C ILE A 554 1.83 3.00 -3.08
N ILE A 555 2.51 3.02 -4.22
CA ILE A 555 2.40 1.93 -5.19
C ILE A 555 3.17 0.66 -4.77
N ARG A 556 4.23 0.78 -3.96
CA ARG A 556 4.88 -0.39 -3.34
C ARG A 556 3.97 -1.06 -2.30
N ALA A 557 3.20 -0.29 -1.54
CA ALA A 557 2.17 -0.81 -0.63
C ALA A 557 1.03 -1.50 -1.40
N ALA A 558 0.57 -0.89 -2.50
CA ALA A 558 -0.41 -1.51 -3.39
C ALA A 558 0.08 -2.86 -3.93
N HIS A 559 1.32 -2.92 -4.42
CA HIS A 559 1.92 -4.17 -4.89
C HIS A 559 1.94 -5.24 -3.82
N PHE A 560 2.31 -4.89 -2.58
CA PHE A 560 2.29 -5.85 -1.50
C PHE A 560 0.89 -6.46 -1.28
N LEU A 561 -0.16 -5.64 -1.34
CA LEU A 561 -1.51 -6.07 -0.99
C LEU A 561 -2.27 -6.79 -2.11
N TYR A 562 -1.94 -6.51 -3.38
CA TYR A 562 -2.78 -6.98 -4.50
C TYR A 562 -2.04 -7.83 -5.54
N ASN A 563 -0.70 -7.95 -5.46
CA ASN A 563 0.09 -8.62 -6.51
C ASN A 563 -0.13 -10.14 -6.57
N THR A 564 -0.62 -10.78 -5.50
CA THR A 564 -0.95 -12.21 -5.50
C THR A 564 -2.22 -12.54 -6.30
N GLY A 565 -2.96 -11.52 -6.77
CA GLY A 565 -4.24 -11.68 -7.45
C GLY A 565 -5.42 -11.84 -6.49
N ASP A 566 -5.19 -11.56 -5.21
CA ASP A 566 -6.20 -11.53 -4.15
C ASP A 566 -6.35 -10.09 -3.60
N ASP A 567 -7.51 -9.83 -2.99
CA ASP A 567 -7.81 -8.56 -2.33
C ASP A 567 -7.23 -8.55 -0.92
N GLY A 568 -6.00 -8.03 -0.76
CA GLY A 568 -5.34 -7.93 0.54
C GLY A 568 -5.89 -6.85 1.48
N PHE A 569 -6.84 -6.02 1.02
CA PHE A 569 -7.45 -4.94 1.82
C PHE A 569 -8.87 -5.28 2.27
N GLY A 570 -9.78 -5.53 1.32
CA GLY A 570 -11.20 -5.75 1.58
C GLY A 570 -11.49 -7.15 2.11
N VAL A 571 -10.80 -8.16 1.60
CA VAL A 571 -10.79 -9.51 2.17
C VAL A 571 -9.65 -9.57 3.16
N GLU A 572 -9.95 -9.85 4.43
CA GLU A 572 -8.91 -10.26 5.36
C GLU A 572 -8.35 -11.62 4.92
N ASP A 573 -7.37 -11.56 4.02
CA ASP A 573 -6.59 -12.67 3.50
C ASP A 573 -5.64 -13.17 4.58
N VAL A 574 -5.58 -14.49 4.73
CA VAL A 574 -4.68 -15.21 5.64
C VAL A 574 -3.21 -14.82 5.40
N ALA A 575 -2.82 -14.54 4.14
CA ALA A 575 -1.44 -14.17 3.81
C ALA A 575 -1.07 -12.76 4.34
N VAL A 576 -1.95 -11.78 4.12
CA VAL A 576 -1.76 -10.42 4.64
C VAL A 576 -1.86 -10.43 6.16
N GLU A 577 -2.81 -11.18 6.73
CA GLU A 577 -2.94 -11.39 8.17
C GLU A 577 -1.65 -11.94 8.80
N ALA A 578 -1.08 -13.00 8.23
CA ALA A 578 0.14 -13.60 8.74
C ALA A 578 1.30 -12.60 8.73
N THR A 579 1.38 -11.75 7.70
CA THR A 579 2.37 -10.67 7.63
C THR A 579 2.12 -9.61 8.70
N LEU A 580 0.86 -9.17 8.88
CA LEU A 580 0.49 -8.19 9.91
C LEU A 580 0.86 -8.67 11.31
N VAL A 581 0.51 -9.92 11.64
CA VAL A 581 0.88 -10.55 12.93
C VAL A 581 2.40 -10.58 13.07
N SER A 582 3.11 -11.01 12.03
CA SER A 582 4.57 -11.10 12.04
C SER A 582 5.25 -9.73 12.23
N LEU A 583 4.69 -8.65 11.69
CA LEU A 583 5.26 -7.30 11.74
C LEU A 583 4.84 -6.50 12.98
N LEU A 584 3.59 -6.67 13.45
CA LEU A 584 3.00 -5.83 14.50
C LEU A 584 2.89 -6.53 15.85
N VAL A 585 2.87 -7.87 15.90
CA VAL A 585 2.62 -8.63 17.13
C VAL A 585 3.84 -9.42 17.56
N GLU A 586 4.47 -10.15 16.65
CA GLU A 586 5.55 -11.09 16.97
C GLU A 586 6.95 -10.45 16.87
N PRO A 587 7.65 -10.23 18.00
CA PRO A 587 9.00 -9.71 17.96
C PRO A 587 9.99 -10.75 17.42
N ILE A 588 11.14 -10.28 16.96
CA ILE A 588 12.26 -11.13 16.57
C ILE A 588 13.03 -11.56 17.83
N PRO A 589 13.29 -12.86 18.04
CA PRO A 589 14.16 -13.31 19.12
C PRO A 589 15.58 -12.74 18.96
N LEU A 590 16.09 -12.08 20.01
CA LEU A 590 17.43 -11.52 20.05
C LEU A 590 18.49 -12.63 20.00
#